data_AF-A0AAU4AFW6-F1
#
_entry.id   AF-A0AAU4AFW6-F1
#
_cell.length_a   1.000
_cell.length_b   1.000
_cell.length_c   1.000
_cell.angle_alpha   90.00
_cell.angle_beta   90.00
_cell.angle_gamma   90.00
#
_symmetry.space_group_name_H-M   'P 1'
#
loop_
_entity.id
_entity.type
_entity.pdbx_description
1 polymer ?
#
loop_
_entity_poly.entity_id
_entity_poly.type
_entity_poly.pdbx_seq_one_letter_code
_entity_poly.pdbx_strand_id
1 'polypeptide(L)'
;MVQIPADWLARVFLSLRRGTSDDAHALAGELQPFTEKPGQRVPIPRATVLRTGLALRKEIDIADEQARRAELSDQAEYLVKAQFLD
;
A
#
# COMPACT_ATOMS: atom_id res chain seq x y z
N MET A 1 16.30 -0.44 2.29
CA MET A 1 15.02 -1.10 2.61
C MET A 1 14.21 -0.16 3.49
N VAL A 2 12.88 -0.23 3.47
CA VAL A 2 12.00 0.57 4.34
C VAL A 2 11.33 -0.36 5.35
N GLN A 3 11.33 0.02 6.62
CA GLN A 3 10.70 -0.78 7.67
C GLN A 3 9.23 -0.39 7.86
N ILE A 4 8.31 -1.21 7.37
CA ILE A 4 6.87 -0.93 7.41
C ILE A 4 6.17 -1.95 8.32
N PRO A 5 5.26 -1.55 9.22
CA PRO A 5 4.45 -2.49 9.99
C PRO A 5 3.63 -3.42 9.07
N ALA A 6 3.69 -4.72 9.32
CA ALA A 6 2.97 -5.73 8.55
C ALA A 6 1.45 -5.53 8.59
N ASP A 7 0.89 -5.11 9.73
CA ASP A 7 -0.54 -4.81 9.86
C ASP A 7 -0.97 -3.67 8.95
N TRP A 8 -0.08 -2.70 8.76
CA TRP A 8 -0.31 -1.57 7.88
C TRP A 8 -0.27 -2.02 6.41
N LEU A 9 0.69 -2.90 6.06
CA LEU A 9 0.77 -3.52 4.74
C LEU A 9 -0.43 -4.40 4.43
N ALA A 10 -0.99 -5.09 5.43
CA ALA A 10 -2.20 -5.88 5.26
C ALA A 10 -3.39 -5.02 4.84
N ARG A 11 -3.52 -3.80 5.39
CA ARG A 11 -4.58 -2.85 4.98
C ARG A 11 -4.41 -2.40 3.53
N VAL A 12 -3.18 -2.08 3.12
CA VAL A 12 -2.88 -1.72 1.73
C VAL A 12 -3.09 -2.88 0.79
N PHE A 13 -2.62 -4.07 1.14
CA PHE A 13 -2.86 -5.30 0.39
C PHE A 13 -4.36 -5.50 0.15
N LEU A 14 -5.19 -5.43 1.20
CA LEU A 14 -6.63 -5.58 1.07
C LEU A 14 -7.24 -4.48 0.20
N SER A 15 -6.73 -3.26 0.29
CA SER A 15 -7.21 -2.13 -0.50
C SER A 15 -6.89 -2.30 -1.98
N LEU A 16 -5.67 -2.71 -2.32
CA LEU A 16 -5.25 -2.98 -3.70
C LEU A 16 -5.90 -4.25 -4.28
N ARG A 17 -6.11 -5.27 -3.45
CA ARG A 17 -6.83 -6.49 -3.86
C ARG A 17 -8.29 -6.21 -4.21
N ARG A 18 -8.90 -5.22 -3.55
CA ARG A 18 -10.24 -4.70 -3.86
C ARG A 18 -10.22 -3.55 -4.88
N GLY A 19 -9.05 -3.18 -5.36
CA GLY A 19 -8.88 -2.16 -6.39
C GLY A 19 -9.48 -2.61 -7.71
N THR A 20 -9.49 -1.68 -8.66
CA THR A 20 -10.12 -1.86 -9.98
C THR A 20 -9.10 -1.99 -11.10
N SER A 21 -7.86 -1.55 -10.89
CA SER A 21 -6.79 -1.66 -11.89
C SER A 21 -5.97 -2.94 -11.77
N ASP A 22 -5.51 -3.45 -12.92
CA ASP A 22 -4.58 -4.59 -12.98
C ASP A 22 -3.28 -4.33 -12.20
N ASP A 23 -2.80 -3.08 -12.22
CA ASP A 23 -1.63 -2.65 -11.45
C ASP A 23 -1.85 -2.85 -9.95
N ALA A 24 -3.05 -2.51 -9.44
CA ALA A 24 -3.39 -2.70 -8.03
C ALA A 24 -3.40 -4.20 -7.68
N HIS A 25 -3.98 -5.04 -8.53
CA HIS A 25 -3.99 -6.48 -8.31
C HIS A 25 -2.59 -7.10 -8.35
N ALA A 26 -1.74 -6.68 -9.30
CA ALA A 26 -0.36 -7.14 -9.39
C ALA A 26 0.44 -6.77 -8.13
N LEU A 27 0.33 -5.52 -7.68
CA LEU A 27 1.01 -5.05 -6.46
C LEU A 27 0.45 -5.67 -5.19
N ALA A 28 -0.84 -6.00 -5.13
CA ALA A 28 -1.38 -6.80 -4.04
C ALA A 28 -0.70 -8.18 -3.97
N GLY A 29 -0.47 -8.84 -5.11
CA GLY A 29 0.30 -10.08 -5.17
C GLY A 29 1.74 -9.92 -4.69
N GLU A 30 2.43 -8.84 -5.11
CA GLU A 30 3.78 -8.54 -4.64
C GLU A 30 3.84 -8.27 -3.13
N LEU A 31 2.81 -7.64 -2.56
CA LEU A 31 2.77 -7.27 -1.15
C LEU A 31 2.39 -8.43 -0.22
N GLN A 32 1.70 -9.45 -0.73
CA GLN A 32 1.14 -10.55 0.07
C GLN A 32 2.17 -11.18 1.05
N PRO A 33 3.40 -11.54 0.66
CA PRO A 33 4.35 -12.18 1.57
C PRO A 33 4.77 -11.30 2.76
N PHE A 34 4.66 -9.97 2.61
CA PHE A 34 5.03 -9.03 3.66
C PHE A 34 3.92 -8.83 4.70
N THR A 35 2.71 -9.35 4.44
CA THR A 35 1.57 -9.25 5.36
C THR A 35 1.53 -10.39 6.39
N GLU A 36 2.37 -11.43 6.22
CA GLU A 36 2.31 -12.69 6.98
C GLU A 36 2.90 -12.62 8.40
N LYS A 37 3.46 -11.47 8.81
CA LYS A 37 4.10 -11.28 10.13
C LYS A 37 3.43 -10.17 10.95
N PRO A 38 2.17 -10.34 11.38
CA PRO A 38 1.45 -9.32 12.14
C PRO A 38 2.22 -8.89 13.40
N GLY A 39 2.13 -7.60 13.75
CA GLY A 39 2.83 -7.00 14.89
C GLY A 39 4.32 -6.70 14.66
N GLN A 40 4.90 -7.09 13.52
CA GLN A 40 6.30 -6.81 13.19
C GLN A 40 6.44 -5.73 12.12
N ARG A 41 7.58 -5.03 12.13
CA ARG A 41 8.00 -4.24 10.96
C ARG A 41 8.78 -5.16 10.02
N VAL A 42 8.41 -5.13 8.75
CA VAL A 42 9.04 -5.94 7.71
C VAL A 42 9.82 -5.03 6.75
N PRO A 43 11.02 -5.47 6.31
CA PRO A 43 11.80 -4.71 5.35
C PRO A 43 11.20 -4.87 3.95
N ILE A 44 10.80 -3.77 3.34
CA ILE A 44 10.31 -3.74 1.96
C ILE A 44 11.29 -2.97 1.05
N PRO A 45 11.54 -3.41 -0.19
CA PRO A 45 12.29 -2.64 -1.16
C PRO A 45 11.66 -1.26 -1.41
N ARG A 46 12.48 -0.20 -1.42
CA ARG A 46 12.00 1.18 -1.68
C ARG A 46 11.22 1.26 -3.01
N ALA A 47 11.65 0.52 -4.03
CA ALA A 47 10.98 0.46 -5.32
C ALA A 47 9.55 -0.11 -5.22
N THR A 48 9.34 -1.19 -4.44
CA THR A 48 8.00 -1.74 -4.19
C THR A 48 7.13 -0.71 -3.49
N VAL A 49 7.65 -0.03 -2.46
CA VAL A 49 6.92 1.03 -1.75
C VAL A 49 6.47 2.16 -2.70
N LEU A 50 7.36 2.60 -3.60
CA LEU A 50 7.04 3.63 -4.60
C LEU A 50 5.94 3.18 -5.56
N ARG A 51 6.06 1.98 -6.14
CA ARG A 51 5.06 1.43 -7.07
C ARG A 51 3.71 1.26 -6.39
N THR A 52 3.69 0.76 -5.16
CA THR A 52 2.48 0.66 -4.32
C THR A 52 1.83 2.04 -4.13
N GLY A 53 2.62 3.07 -3.80
CA GLY A 53 2.10 4.44 -3.65
C GLY A 53 1.46 4.98 -4.94
N LEU A 54 2.06 4.71 -6.09
CA LEU A 54 1.51 5.11 -7.40
C LEU A 54 0.20 4.38 -7.72
N ALA A 55 0.12 3.08 -7.44
CA ALA A 55 -1.11 2.33 -7.66
C ALA A 55 -2.25 2.79 -6.74
N LEU A 56 -1.96 3.07 -5.46
CA LEU A 56 -2.94 3.68 -4.56
C LEU A 56 -3.44 5.02 -5.09
N ARG A 57 -2.54 5.86 -5.64
CA ARG A 57 -2.94 7.14 -6.25
C ARG A 57 -3.87 6.97 -7.43
N LYS A 58 -3.57 6.02 -8.32
CA LYS A 58 -4.44 5.66 -9.44
C LYS A 58 -5.81 5.18 -8.98
N GLU A 59 -5.88 4.36 -7.93
CA GLU A 59 -7.16 3.93 -7.35
C GLU A 59 -7.93 5.09 -6.70
N ILE A 60 -7.26 6.09 -6.10
CA ILE A 60 -7.90 7.32 -5.59
C ILE A 60 -8.56 8.12 -6.71
N ASP A 61 -7.93 8.18 -7.88
CA ASP A 61 -8.44 8.94 -9.02
C ASP A 61 -9.65 8.24 -9.67
N ILE A 62 -9.73 6.91 -9.56
CA ILE A 62 -10.83 6.08 -10.10
C ILE A 62 -11.99 5.97 -9.09
N ALA A 63 -11.72 5.98 -7.79
CA ALA A 63 -12.75 5.77 -6.77
C ALA A 63 -13.76 6.94 -6.72
N ASP A 64 -15.04 6.62 -6.93
CA ASP A 64 -16.13 7.60 -6.83
C ASP A 64 -16.51 7.92 -5.38
N GLU A 65 -16.36 6.96 -4.46
CA GLU A 65 -16.77 7.11 -3.07
C GLU A 65 -15.73 7.91 -2.25
N GLN A 66 -16.15 9.03 -1.66
CA GLN A 66 -15.27 9.91 -0.88
C GLN A 66 -14.60 9.21 0.31
N ALA A 67 -15.32 8.32 1.02
CA ALA A 67 -14.77 7.56 2.13
C ALA A 67 -13.63 6.64 1.68
N ARG A 68 -13.80 5.99 0.53
CA ARG A 68 -12.78 5.12 -0.09
C ARG A 68 -11.55 5.91 -0.53
N ARG A 69 -11.75 7.09 -1.14
CA ARG A 69 -10.65 7.98 -1.53
C ARG A 69 -9.83 8.45 -0.33
N ALA A 70 -10.48 8.76 0.79
CA ALA A 70 -9.80 9.15 2.03
C ALA A 70 -8.95 8.00 2.59
N GLU A 71 -9.51 6.79 2.66
CA GLU A 71 -8.78 5.60 3.11
C GLU A 71 -7.52 5.35 2.25
N LEU A 72 -7.67 5.38 0.92
CA LEU A 72 -6.55 5.17 0.00
C LEU A 72 -5.51 6.30 0.08
N SER A 73 -5.96 7.54 0.34
CA SER A 73 -5.07 8.70 0.52
C SER A 73 -4.23 8.59 1.79
N ASP A 74 -4.85 8.25 2.92
CA ASP A 74 -4.14 7.98 4.17
C ASP A 74 -3.11 6.87 3.98
N GLN A 75 -3.48 5.86 3.20
CA GLN A 75 -2.58 4.76 2.88
C GLN A 75 -1.37 5.24 2.06
N ALA A 76 -1.60 6.00 0.99
CA ALA A 76 -0.53 6.53 0.15
C ALA A 76 0.39 7.50 0.93
N GLU A 77 -0.17 8.38 1.75
CA GLU A 77 0.60 9.33 2.55
C GLU A 77 1.55 8.66 3.53
N TYR A 78 1.08 7.61 4.21
CA TYR A 78 1.94 6.89 5.13
C TYR A 78 3.13 6.26 4.40
N LEU A 79 2.95 5.72 3.19
CA LEU A 79 4.08 5.18 2.41
C LEU A 79 5.10 6.26 2.06
N VAL A 80 4.63 7.46 1.71
CA VAL A 80 5.52 8.61 1.46
C VAL A 80 6.30 8.93 2.73
N LYS A 81 5.63 9.08 3.88
CA LYS A 81 6.30 9.37 5.16
C LYS A 81 7.29 8.27 5.55
N ALA A 82 6.93 7.00 5.37
CA ALA A 82 7.77 5.85 5.69
C ALA A 82 9.06 5.81 4.85
N GLN A 83 9.07 6.34 3.62
CA GLN A 83 10.29 6.41 2.80
C GLN A 83 11.37 7.35 3.37
N PHE A 84 10.99 8.28 4.24
CA PHE A 84 11.88 9.27 4.86
C PHE A 84 12.18 8.99 6.33
N LEU A 85 11.61 7.91 6.88
CA LEU A 85 11.93 7.42 8.22
C LEU A 85 12.99 6.32 8.07
N ASP A 86 14.27 6.70 8.22
CA ASP A 86 15.41 5.78 8.34
C ASP A 86 15.45 5.14 9.74
#